data_AF-A0A9Q0UQ03-F1
#
_entry.id   AF-A0A9Q0UQ03-F1
#
_cell.length_a   1.000
_cell.length_b   1.000
_cell.length_c   1.000
_cell.angle_alpha   90.00
_cell.angle_beta   90.00
_cell.angle_gamma   90.00
#
_symmetry.space_group_name_H-M   'P 1'
#
loop_
_entity.id
_entity.type
_entity.pdbx_description
1 polymer ?
#
loop_
_entity_poly.entity_id
_entity_poly.type
_entity_poly.pdbx_seq_one_letter_code
_entity_poly.pdbx_strand_id
1 'polypeptide(L)'
;MSDIVFLRAWTQVEAPCFYNPLTTALQPRNKTWQGMKTMAELRREHNLPIPVNKDSLYKPIERTLKKFNPLVIPKSLQATLPFESKPKDIPKGRPTLERRRAVVMEPDERKVHALVQQLRLITNDKMKKRKVKKEQERKKLEAEKAKDEELSRKRKREERRERYRVQEKMKKKSRRNSDA
;
A
#
# COMPACT_ATOMS: atom_id res chain seq x y z
N MET A 1 -7.06 10.92 16.98
CA MET A 1 -6.71 9.83 17.90
C MET A 1 -7.61 8.64 17.58
N SER A 2 -7.35 7.94 16.48
CA SER A 2 -8.14 6.78 16.02
C SER A 2 -7.33 5.48 16.05
N ASP A 3 -6.11 5.53 16.58
CA ASP A 3 -5.18 4.41 16.58
C ASP A 3 -5.53 3.44 17.70
N ILE A 4 -5.22 2.16 17.47
CA ILE A 4 -5.39 1.09 18.45
C ILE A 4 -4.00 0.70 18.94
N VAL A 5 -3.77 0.81 20.26
CA VAL A 5 -2.52 0.38 20.90
C VAL A 5 -2.73 -1.02 21.45
N PHE A 6 -1.93 -1.99 21.00
CA PHE A 6 -1.99 -3.37 21.49
C PHE A 6 -0.62 -3.90 21.89
N LEU A 7 -0.59 -4.75 22.93
CA LEU A 7 0.59 -5.48 23.38
C LEU A 7 0.44 -6.94 22.96
N ARG A 8 1.42 -7.47 22.23
CA ARG A 8 1.44 -8.87 21.82
C ARG A 8 2.14 -9.72 22.88
N ALA A 9 1.38 -10.54 23.60
CA ALA A 9 1.87 -11.49 24.60
C ALA A 9 1.62 -12.94 24.19
N TRP A 10 2.26 -13.86 24.90
CA TRP A 10 2.06 -15.31 24.76
C TRP A 10 1.51 -15.85 26.09
N THR A 11 0.54 -16.75 26.02
CA THR A 11 -0.04 -17.43 27.19
C THR A 11 0.15 -18.93 27.05
N GLN A 12 0.40 -19.61 28.17
CA GLN A 12 0.40 -21.07 28.23
C GLN A 12 -1.05 -21.56 28.22
N VAL A 13 -1.32 -22.61 27.43
CA VAL A 13 -2.60 -23.30 27.38
C VAL A 13 -2.33 -24.77 27.65
N GLU A 14 -2.98 -25.35 28.65
CA GLU A 14 -2.83 -26.75 29.01
C GLU A 14 -3.62 -27.66 28.06
N ALA A 15 -3.05 -28.80 27.70
CA ALA A 15 -3.73 -29.79 26.86
C ALA A 15 -4.57 -30.73 27.74
N PRO A 16 -5.87 -30.94 27.44
CA PRO A 16 -6.69 -31.87 28.21
C PRO A 16 -6.21 -33.32 27.98
N CYS A 17 -5.94 -34.04 29.08
CA CYS A 17 -5.55 -35.45 29.04
C CYS A 17 -6.78 -36.35 28.89
N PHE A 18 -7.25 -36.54 27.65
CA PHE A 18 -8.35 -37.45 27.33
C PHE A 18 -7.86 -38.64 26.50
N TYR A 19 -8.17 -39.85 26.95
CA TYR A 19 -7.84 -41.10 26.24
C TYR A 19 -9.06 -42.03 26.26
N ASN A 20 -9.51 -42.45 25.07
CA ASN A 20 -10.60 -43.41 24.91
C ASN A 20 -10.20 -44.48 23.87
N PRO A 21 -9.90 -45.72 24.29
CA PRO A 21 -9.54 -46.79 23.36
C PRO A 21 -10.74 -47.26 22.53
N LEU A 22 -10.49 -47.61 21.28
CA LEU A 22 -11.53 -48.12 20.39
C LEU A 22 -11.81 -49.60 20.69
N THR A 23 -12.96 -49.89 21.28
CA THR A 23 -13.35 -51.25 21.72
C THR A 23 -14.38 -51.91 20.81
N THR A 24 -14.39 -51.59 19.51
CA THR A 24 -15.40 -52.08 18.56
C THR A 24 -15.51 -53.60 18.53
N ALA A 25 -14.38 -54.32 18.63
CA ALA A 25 -14.36 -55.78 18.63
C ALA A 25 -14.95 -56.42 19.89
N LEU A 26 -14.99 -55.68 21.01
CA LEU A 26 -15.56 -56.14 22.28
C LEU A 26 -17.06 -55.87 22.37
N GLN A 27 -17.63 -55.12 21.42
CA GLN A 27 -19.05 -54.79 21.41
C GLN A 27 -19.88 -55.87 20.68
N PRO A 28 -21.13 -56.10 21.09
CA PRO A 28 -22.03 -56.98 20.37
C PRO A 28 -22.25 -56.46 18.95
N ARG A 29 -22.34 -57.35 17.96
CA ARG A 29 -22.47 -57.00 16.52
C ARG A 29 -23.65 -56.09 16.19
N ASN A 30 -24.63 -55.99 17.08
CA ASN A 30 -25.83 -55.16 16.92
C ASN A 30 -25.63 -53.70 17.37
N LYS A 31 -24.48 -53.33 17.95
CA LYS A 31 -24.20 -51.97 18.43
C LYS A 31 -22.96 -51.39 17.76
N THR A 32 -23.06 -50.14 17.32
CA THR A 32 -21.93 -49.36 16.80
C THR A 32 -21.24 -48.63 17.95
N TRP A 33 -19.91 -48.56 17.92
CA TRP A 33 -19.15 -47.81 18.90
C TRP A 33 -19.47 -46.31 18.82
N GLN A 34 -19.70 -45.68 19.96
CA GLN A 34 -20.01 -44.26 20.07
C GLN A 34 -18.84 -43.53 20.73
N GLY A 35 -18.26 -42.57 20.01
CA GLY A 35 -17.20 -41.71 20.49
C GLY A 35 -17.70 -40.38 21.05
N MET A 36 -16.76 -39.49 21.36
CA MET A 36 -17.06 -38.10 21.70
C MET A 36 -17.65 -37.40 20.48
N LYS A 37 -18.80 -36.73 20.66
CA LYS A 37 -19.44 -35.94 19.61
C LYS A 37 -18.61 -34.69 19.28
N THR A 38 -18.68 -34.26 18.03
CA THR A 38 -18.05 -33.00 17.61
C THR A 38 -18.80 -31.80 18.20
N MET A 39 -18.11 -30.66 18.32
CA MET A 39 -18.77 -29.42 18.76
C MET A 39 -19.95 -29.03 17.84
N ALA A 40 -19.89 -29.36 16.55
CA ALA A 40 -20.95 -29.08 15.59
C ALA A 40 -22.20 -29.94 15.83
N GLU A 41 -22.02 -31.23 16.10
CA GLU A 41 -23.11 -32.16 16.43
C GLU A 41 -23.78 -31.77 17.74
N LEU A 42 -22.99 -31.53 18.80
CA LEU A 42 -23.52 -31.08 20.10
C LEU A 42 -24.33 -29.79 19.97
N ARG A 43 -23.83 -28.82 19.20
CA ARG A 43 -24.55 -27.57 18.95
C ARG A 43 -25.86 -27.80 18.19
N ARG A 44 -25.91 -28.72 17.22
CA ARG A 44 -27.15 -29.05 16.51
C ARG A 44 -28.17 -29.73 17.41
N GLU A 45 -27.75 -30.71 18.20
CA GLU A 45 -28.64 -31.44 19.13
C GLU A 45 -29.23 -30.53 20.21
N HIS A 46 -28.40 -29.62 20.75
CA HIS A 46 -28.83 -28.66 21.76
C HIS A 46 -29.40 -27.35 21.19
N ASN A 47 -29.55 -27.24 19.86
CA ASN A 47 -30.01 -26.02 19.17
C ASN A 47 -29.24 -24.74 19.56
N LEU A 48 -27.91 -24.84 19.72
CA LEU A 48 -27.04 -23.73 20.12
C LEU A 48 -26.37 -23.05 18.92
N PRO A 49 -26.53 -21.72 18.73
CA PRO A 49 -25.91 -20.98 17.63
C PRO A 49 -24.40 -20.82 17.82
N ILE A 50 -23.65 -20.72 16.72
CA ILE A 50 -22.21 -20.47 16.71
C ILE A 50 -21.93 -19.04 17.18
N PRO A 51 -21.05 -18.81 18.19
CA PRO A 51 -20.72 -17.46 18.65
C PRO A 51 -19.90 -16.73 17.60
N VAL A 52 -20.40 -15.59 17.13
CA VAL A 52 -19.73 -14.74 16.14
C VAL A 52 -19.63 -13.32 16.68
N ASN A 53 -18.42 -12.78 16.82
CA ASN A 53 -18.21 -11.39 17.17
C ASN A 53 -18.35 -10.50 15.91
N LYS A 54 -19.27 -9.53 15.95
CA LYS A 54 -19.56 -8.62 14.83
C LYS A 54 -18.37 -7.73 14.44
N ASP A 55 -17.46 -7.46 15.38
CA ASP A 55 -16.27 -6.63 15.13
C ASP A 55 -15.09 -7.42 14.56
N SER A 56 -15.11 -8.76 14.69
CA SER A 56 -14.12 -9.65 14.07
C SER A 56 -14.43 -9.96 12.61
N LEU A 57 -15.65 -9.67 12.14
CA LEU A 57 -16.03 -9.86 10.75
C LEU A 57 -15.39 -8.80 9.87
N TYR A 58 -14.67 -9.25 8.84
CA TYR A 58 -14.11 -8.36 7.82
C TYR A 58 -15.21 -7.57 7.11
N LYS A 59 -14.99 -6.26 6.95
CA LYS A 59 -15.90 -5.33 6.26
C LYS A 59 -15.13 -4.60 5.16
N PRO A 60 -15.77 -4.27 4.02
CA PRO A 60 -15.14 -3.42 3.02
C PRO A 60 -14.85 -2.04 3.61
N ILE A 61 -13.63 -1.53 3.40
CA ILE A 61 -13.19 -0.24 3.93
C ILE A 61 -13.05 0.74 2.77
N GLU A 62 -13.93 1.74 2.71
CA GLU A 62 -13.83 2.85 1.76
C GLU A 62 -12.92 3.94 2.32
N ARG A 63 -11.78 4.18 1.66
CA ARG A 63 -10.80 5.19 2.08
C ARG A 63 -11.05 6.52 1.37
N THR A 64 -11.44 7.54 2.13
CA THR A 64 -11.55 8.91 1.61
C THR A 64 -10.18 9.50 1.27
N LEU A 65 -10.12 10.38 0.27
CA LEU A 65 -8.90 11.10 -0.08
C LEU A 65 -8.45 12.00 1.08
N LYS A 66 -7.26 11.74 1.62
CA LYS A 66 -6.69 12.55 2.70
C LYS A 66 -6.12 13.85 2.15
N LYS A 67 -6.76 14.98 2.46
CA LYS A 67 -6.25 16.33 2.19
C LYS A 67 -5.56 16.86 3.44
N PHE A 68 -4.26 17.14 3.33
CA PHE A 68 -3.50 17.72 4.44
C PHE A 68 -3.68 19.24 4.52
N ASN A 69 -3.50 19.78 5.71
CA ASN A 69 -3.51 21.23 5.92
C ASN A 69 -2.29 21.85 5.22
N PRO A 70 -2.43 23.09 4.70
CA PRO A 70 -1.29 23.82 4.15
C PRO A 70 -0.25 24.09 5.24
N LEU A 71 0.99 24.32 4.81
CA LEU A 71 2.08 24.71 5.71
C LEU A 71 1.78 26.09 6.32
N VAL A 72 1.81 26.17 7.65
CA VAL A 72 1.66 27.43 8.40
C VAL A 72 2.98 27.75 9.07
N ILE A 73 3.61 28.85 8.67
CA ILE A 73 4.86 29.31 9.25
C ILE A 73 4.55 30.15 10.50
N PRO A 74 5.17 29.87 11.66
CA PRO A 74 5.01 30.70 12.85
C PRO A 74 5.40 32.16 12.57
N LYS A 75 4.63 33.11 13.11
CA LYS A 75 4.85 34.55 12.88
C LYS A 75 6.23 35.03 13.35
N SER A 76 6.74 34.46 14.45
CA SER A 76 8.08 34.75 14.96
C SER A 76 9.16 34.41 13.94
N LEU A 77 9.08 33.20 13.38
CA LEU A 77 9.98 32.72 12.34
C LEU A 77 9.86 33.60 11.08
N GLN A 78 8.63 33.85 10.63
CA GLN A 78 8.37 34.68 9.45
C GLN A 78 8.95 36.10 9.57
N ALA A 79 8.99 36.67 10.77
CA ALA A 79 9.59 37.99 11.01
C ALA A 79 11.12 37.96 10.88
N THR A 80 11.76 36.88 11.33
CA THR A 80 13.22 36.69 11.28
C THR A 80 13.76 36.26 9.91
N LEU A 81 12.90 35.84 8.98
CA LEU A 81 13.34 35.37 7.66
C LEU A 81 13.98 36.49 6.83
N PRO A 82 15.06 36.21 6.09
CA PRO A 82 15.62 37.15 5.14
C PRO A 82 14.61 37.45 4.03
N PHE A 83 14.68 38.67 3.49
CA PHE A 83 13.69 39.22 2.55
C PHE A 83 13.39 38.30 1.36
N GLU A 84 14.42 37.68 0.78
CA GLU A 84 14.30 36.77 -0.37
C GLU A 84 13.39 35.56 -0.06
N SER A 85 13.50 35.02 1.15
CA SER A 85 12.76 33.82 1.58
C SER A 85 11.41 34.12 2.25
N LYS A 86 11.11 35.39 2.52
CA LYS A 86 9.92 35.78 3.28
C LYS A 86 8.66 35.56 2.42
N PRO A 87 7.65 34.82 2.91
CA PRO A 87 6.44 34.57 2.15
C PRO A 87 5.66 35.88 1.93
N LYS A 88 5.20 36.08 0.69
CA LYS A 88 4.45 37.27 0.24
C LYS A 88 2.95 37.02 0.35
N ASP A 89 2.47 36.74 1.56
CA ASP A 89 1.05 36.52 1.79
C ASP A 89 0.29 37.85 1.74
N ILE A 90 -0.61 37.98 0.76
CA ILE A 90 -1.44 39.18 0.60
C ILE A 90 -2.68 39.03 1.49
N PRO A 91 -2.86 39.87 2.52
CA PRO A 91 -4.06 39.83 3.33
C PRO A 91 -5.28 40.20 2.48
N LYS A 92 -6.42 39.54 2.72
CA LYS A 92 -7.68 39.92 2.09
C LYS A 92 -8.12 41.28 2.62
N GLY A 93 -7.96 42.33 1.81
CA GLY A 93 -8.36 43.69 2.13
C GLY A 93 -9.86 43.95 1.98
N ARG A 94 -10.26 45.19 2.32
CA ARG A 94 -11.62 45.70 2.04
C ARG A 94 -11.87 45.74 0.52
N PRO A 95 -13.12 45.51 0.07
CA PRO A 95 -13.43 45.55 -1.36
C PRO A 95 -13.13 46.94 -1.94
N THR A 96 -12.31 46.97 -3.00
CA THR A 96 -11.96 48.17 -3.76
C THR A 96 -13.18 48.76 -4.47
N LEU A 97 -13.10 50.05 -4.83
CA LEU A 97 -14.18 50.75 -5.53
C LEU A 97 -14.56 50.04 -6.84
N GLU A 98 -13.58 49.55 -7.59
CA GLU A 98 -13.77 48.78 -8.83
C GLU A 98 -14.62 47.53 -8.60
N ARG A 99 -14.35 46.80 -7.51
CA ARG A 99 -15.11 45.59 -7.19
C ARG A 99 -16.56 45.91 -6.80
N ARG A 100 -16.80 47.08 -6.20
CA ARG A 100 -18.17 47.55 -5.87
C ARG A 100 -18.94 48.01 -7.09
N ARG A 101 -18.24 48.59 -8.08
CA ARG A 101 -18.82 49.07 -9.34
C ARG A 101 -18.84 48.01 -10.45
N ALA A 102 -18.48 46.76 -10.14
CA ALA A 102 -18.45 45.69 -11.12
C ALA A 102 -19.85 45.41 -11.66
N VAL A 103 -19.97 45.33 -13.00
CA VAL A 103 -21.22 44.99 -13.68
C VAL A 103 -21.57 43.53 -13.39
N VAL A 104 -22.82 43.31 -13.00
CA VAL A 104 -23.34 41.98 -12.69
C VAL A 104 -23.74 41.29 -13.98
N MET A 105 -23.22 40.08 -14.21
CA MET A 105 -23.55 39.27 -15.39
C MET A 105 -25.05 38.99 -15.49
N GLU A 106 -25.56 39.02 -16.72
CA GLU A 106 -26.93 38.64 -17.05
C GLU A 106 -27.16 37.12 -16.93
N PRO A 107 -28.42 36.64 -16.83
CA PRO A 107 -28.71 35.23 -16.64
C PRO A 107 -28.10 34.30 -17.70
N ASP A 108 -28.11 34.72 -18.97
CA ASP A 108 -27.58 33.89 -20.06
C ASP A 108 -26.04 33.90 -20.09
N GLU A 109 -25.42 35.03 -19.84
CA GLU A 109 -23.96 35.13 -19.66
C GLU A 109 -23.49 34.25 -18.50
N ARG A 110 -24.24 34.20 -17.39
CA ARG A 110 -23.93 33.31 -16.26
C ARG A 110 -23.98 31.84 -16.67
N LYS A 111 -24.96 31.43 -17.49
CA LYS A 111 -25.05 30.05 -18.00
C LYS A 111 -23.85 29.72 -18.88
N VAL A 112 -23.48 30.60 -19.82
CA VAL A 112 -22.31 30.42 -20.69
C VAL A 112 -21.03 30.36 -19.87
N HIS A 113 -20.86 31.27 -18.91
CA HIS A 113 -19.69 31.29 -18.03
C HIS A 113 -19.60 30.01 -17.19
N ALA A 114 -20.71 29.53 -16.62
CA ALA A 114 -20.76 28.27 -15.88
C ALA A 114 -20.38 27.08 -16.76
N LEU A 115 -20.88 27.02 -18.00
CA LEU A 115 -20.53 25.97 -18.96
C LEU A 115 -19.03 25.96 -19.27
N VAL A 116 -18.45 27.14 -19.51
CA VAL A 116 -16.99 27.27 -19.76
C VAL A 116 -16.19 26.82 -18.54
N GLN A 117 -16.63 27.15 -17.32
CA GLN A 117 -15.98 26.67 -16.10
C GLN A 117 -16.03 25.14 -15.97
N GLN A 118 -17.19 24.53 -16.22
CA GLN A 118 -17.36 23.08 -16.18
C GLN A 118 -16.46 22.37 -17.21
N LEU A 119 -16.39 22.89 -18.44
CA LEU A 119 -15.49 22.36 -19.47
C LEU A 119 -14.01 22.44 -19.06
N ARG A 120 -13.59 23.55 -18.45
CA ARG A 120 -12.23 23.70 -17.92
C ARG A 120 -11.94 22.70 -16.79
N LEU A 121 -12.88 22.45 -15.90
CA LEU A 121 -12.74 21.46 -14.83
C LEU A 121 -12.58 20.04 -15.40
N ILE A 122 -13.44 19.66 -16.35
CA ILE A 122 -13.40 18.35 -17.01
C ILE A 122 -12.05 18.12 -17.71
N THR A 123 -11.58 19.11 -18.48
CA THR A 123 -10.30 19.00 -19.19
C THR A 123 -9.12 18.89 -18.23
N ASN A 124 -9.09 19.71 -17.18
CA ASN A 124 -8.05 19.66 -16.15
C ASN A 124 -8.00 18.30 -15.44
N ASP A 125 -9.15 17.76 -15.06
CA ASP A 125 -9.20 16.47 -14.36
C ASP A 125 -8.86 15.29 -15.27
N LYS A 126 -9.27 15.33 -16.55
CA LYS A 126 -8.83 14.36 -17.56
C LYS A 126 -7.32 14.39 -17.74
N MET A 127 -6.72 15.58 -17.81
CA MET A 127 -5.27 15.75 -17.93
C MET A 127 -4.53 15.24 -16.68
N LYS A 128 -5.03 15.51 -15.47
CA LYS A 128 -4.47 14.95 -14.22
C LYS A 128 -4.51 13.42 -14.22
N LYS A 129 -5.65 12.82 -14.55
CA LYS A 129 -5.80 11.34 -14.63
C LYS A 129 -4.81 10.73 -15.63
N ARG A 130 -4.66 11.35 -16.81
CA ARG A 130 -3.69 10.91 -17.83
C ARG A 130 -2.25 11.00 -17.33
N LYS A 131 -1.89 12.10 -16.65
CA LYS A 131 -0.54 12.27 -16.06
C LYS A 131 -0.24 11.20 -15.02
N VAL A 132 -1.16 10.95 -14.09
CA VAL A 132 -1.00 9.92 -13.04
C VAL A 132 -0.83 8.53 -13.66
N LYS A 133 -1.66 8.16 -14.66
CA LYS A 133 -1.52 6.87 -15.35
C LYS A 133 -0.16 6.74 -16.04
N LYS A 134 0.28 7.76 -16.78
CA LYS A 134 1.58 7.78 -17.46
C LYS A 134 2.74 7.68 -16.46
N GLU A 135 2.64 8.32 -15.31
CA GLU A 135 3.66 8.23 -14.26
C GLU A 135 3.71 6.83 -13.64
N GLN A 136 2.56 6.19 -13.42
CA GLN A 136 2.49 4.79 -12.95
C GLN A 136 3.14 3.83 -13.97
N GLU A 137 2.83 3.98 -15.25
CA GLU A 137 3.45 3.17 -16.32
C GLU A 137 4.96 3.40 -16.40
N ARG A 138 5.41 4.67 -16.29
CA ARG A 138 6.85 5.00 -16.26
C ARG A 138 7.55 4.34 -15.08
N LYS A 139 6.96 4.40 -13.88
CA LYS A 139 7.53 3.77 -12.67
C LYS A 139 7.63 2.24 -12.80
N LYS A 140 6.63 1.60 -13.41
CA LYS A 140 6.67 0.15 -13.69
C LYS A 140 7.82 -0.20 -14.64
N LEU A 141 7.92 0.53 -15.74
CA LEU A 141 8.96 0.33 -16.75
C LEU A 141 10.36 0.63 -16.20
N GLU A 142 10.50 1.65 -15.34
CA GLU A 142 11.76 1.96 -14.65
C GLU A 142 12.15 0.84 -13.68
N ALA A 143 11.19 0.26 -12.95
CA ALA A 143 11.45 -0.87 -12.07
C ALA A 143 11.85 -2.14 -12.84
N GLU A 144 11.24 -2.41 -14.01
CA GLU A 144 11.63 -3.51 -14.88
C GLU A 144 13.03 -3.31 -15.46
N LYS A 145 13.31 -2.11 -15.99
CA LYS A 145 14.66 -1.77 -16.49
C LYS A 145 15.72 -1.91 -15.41
N ALA A 146 15.43 -1.48 -14.17
CA ALA A 146 16.37 -1.63 -13.06
C ALA A 146 16.69 -3.10 -12.77
N LYS A 147 15.71 -4.00 -12.85
CA LYS A 147 15.91 -5.46 -12.70
C LYS A 147 16.76 -6.03 -13.84
N ASP A 148 16.47 -5.64 -15.08
CA ASP A 148 17.21 -6.10 -16.26
C ASP A 148 18.65 -5.60 -16.26
N GLU A 149 18.88 -4.36 -15.83
CA GLU A 149 20.22 -3.81 -15.62
C GLU A 149 20.99 -4.57 -14.55
N GLU A 150 20.35 -4.91 -13.42
CA GLU A 150 20.99 -5.71 -12.37
C GLU A 150 21.40 -7.09 -12.89
N LEU A 151 20.53 -7.73 -13.66
CA LEU A 151 20.77 -9.03 -14.26
C LEU A 151 21.86 -8.97 -15.33
N SER A 152 21.88 -7.94 -16.18
CA SER A 152 22.94 -7.69 -17.15
C SER A 152 24.28 -7.43 -16.47
N ARG A 153 24.29 -6.65 -15.38
CA ARG A 153 25.50 -6.40 -14.57
C ARG A 153 26.04 -7.70 -13.96
N LYS A 154 25.17 -8.57 -13.44
CA LYS A 154 25.54 -9.91 -12.95
C LYS A 154 26.14 -10.78 -14.07
N ARG A 155 25.49 -10.87 -15.23
CA ARG A 155 26.00 -11.59 -16.41
C ARG A 155 27.37 -11.08 -16.85
N LYS A 156 27.53 -9.76 -17.04
CA LYS A 156 28.81 -9.14 -17.42
C LYS A 156 29.91 -9.40 -16.40
N ARG A 157 29.58 -9.48 -15.10
CA ARG A 157 30.54 -9.81 -14.03
C ARG A 157 31.01 -11.26 -14.12
N GLU A 158 30.10 -12.20 -14.37
CA GLU A 158 30.42 -13.62 -14.57
C GLU A 158 31.26 -13.83 -15.83
N GLU A 159 30.86 -13.26 -16.97
CA GLU A 159 31.63 -13.30 -18.22
C GLU A 159 33.04 -12.70 -18.07
N ARG A 160 33.18 -11.63 -17.28
CA ARG A 160 34.48 -11.03 -16.97
C ARG A 160 35.34 -11.99 -16.14
N ARG A 161 34.77 -12.64 -15.12
CA ARG A 161 35.47 -13.63 -14.29
C ARG A 161 35.95 -14.82 -15.12
N GLU A 162 35.09 -15.36 -15.97
CA GLU A 162 35.45 -16.49 -16.85
C GLU A 162 36.56 -16.12 -17.84
N ARG A 163 36.49 -14.93 -18.47
CA ARG A 163 37.57 -14.44 -19.34
C ARG A 163 38.93 -14.39 -18.63
N TYR A 164 38.99 -13.84 -17.41
CA TYR A 164 40.25 -13.81 -16.66
C TYR A 164 40.73 -15.20 -16.25
N ARG A 165 39.83 -16.12 -15.87
CA ARG A 165 40.18 -17.52 -15.57
C ARG A 165 40.81 -18.23 -16.77
N VAL A 166 40.25 -18.04 -17.97
CA VAL A 166 40.80 -18.62 -19.21
C VAL A 166 42.16 -18.03 -19.54
N GLN A 167 42.31 -16.70 -19.46
CA GLN A 167 43.60 -16.03 -19.69
C GLN A 167 44.68 -16.49 -18.70
N GLU A 168 44.34 -16.67 -17.43
CA GLU A 168 45.26 -17.17 -16.41
C GLU A 168 45.69 -18.62 -16.71
N LYS A 169 44.76 -19.50 -17.08
CA LYS A 169 45.07 -20.88 -17.51
C LYS A 169 46.00 -20.89 -18.73
N MET A 170 45.74 -20.05 -19.74
CA MET A 170 46.59 -19.92 -20.93
C MET A 170 47.99 -19.44 -20.57
N LYS A 171 48.11 -18.39 -19.73
CA LYS A 171 49.41 -17.90 -19.24
C LYS A 171 50.17 -18.97 -18.43
N LYS A 172 49.48 -19.73 -17.58
CA LYS A 172 50.09 -20.82 -16.80
C LYS A 172 50.57 -21.97 -17.69
N LYS A 173 49.82 -22.31 -18.75
CA LYS A 173 50.25 -23.31 -19.76
C LYS A 173 51.47 -22.80 -20.54
N SER A 174 51.48 -21.54 -20.94
CA SER A 174 52.63 -20.92 -21.62
C SER A 174 53.89 -20.91 -20.73
N ARG A 175 53.77 -20.63 -19.43
CA ARG A 175 54.90 -20.70 -18.47
C ARG A 175 55.42 -22.13 -18.28
N ARG A 176 54.53 -23.12 -18.16
CA ARG A 176 54.94 -24.54 -18.05
C ARG A 176 55.67 -25.05 -19.29
N ASN A 177 55.32 -24.55 -20.48
CA ASN A 177 56.01 -24.89 -21.72
C ASN A 177 57.33 -24.13 -21.92
N SER A 178 57.61 -23.06 -21.16
CA SER A 178 58.90 -22.35 -21.21
C SER A 178 59.91 -22.86 -20.20
N ASP A 179 59.43 -23.54 -19.14
CA ASP A 179 60.26 -24.12 -18.06
C ASP A 179 60.53 -25.63 -18.26
N ALA A 180 60.19 -26.20 -19.44
CA ALA A 180 60.47 -27.58 -19.86
C ALA A 180 61.28 -27.56 -21.15
#